data_AF-A0A7C3ZBS8-F1
#
_entry.id   AF-A0A7C3ZBS8-F1
#
_cell.length_a   1.000
_cell.length_b   1.000
_cell.length_c   1.000
_cell.angle_alpha   90.00
_cell.angle_beta   90.00
_cell.angle_gamma   90.00
#
_symmetry.space_group_name_H-M   'P 1'
#
loop_
_entity.id
_entity.type
_entity.pdbx_description
1 polymer ?
#
loop_
_entity_poly.entity_id
_entity_poly.type
_entity_poly.pdbx_seq_one_letter_code
_entity_poly.pdbx_strand_id
1 'polypeptide(L)' 'MKAKEFTWHGEKDRLLQVCRPCSCGCDDRGGRPGVGYLTGSDEEGNGFTVWIESEEVFQRLEKLLALE' A
#
# COMPACT_ATOMS: atom_id res chain seq x y z
N MET A 1 23.91 -19.02 10.74
CA MET A 1 22.57 -19.40 10.24
C MET A 1 22.35 -18.66 8.93
N LYS A 2 22.13 -19.35 7.81
CA LYS A 2 21.79 -18.67 6.55
C LYS A 2 20.41 -18.04 6.72
N ALA A 3 20.26 -16.74 6.44
CA ALA A 3 18.96 -16.10 6.41
C ALA A 3 18.07 -16.91 5.44
N LYS A 4 16.92 -17.39 5.92
CA LYS A 4 15.91 -17.97 5.04
C LYS A 4 15.52 -16.87 4.06
N GLU A 5 15.72 -17.09 2.78
CA GLU A 5 15.11 -16.27 1.74
C GLU A 5 13.60 -16.36 1.96
N PHE A 6 13.00 -15.25 2.38
CA PHE A 6 11.56 -15.12 2.54
C PHE A 6 11.04 -14.45 1.27
N THR A 7 10.54 -15.26 0.35
CA THR A 7 9.78 -14.75 -0.79
C THR A 7 8.40 -14.37 -0.27
N TRP A 8 8.19 -13.07 -0.06
CA TRP A 8 6.85 -12.55 0.21
C TRP A 8 6.08 -12.57 -1.11
N HIS A 9 5.14 -13.50 -1.24
CA HIS A 9 4.15 -13.46 -2.32
C HIS A 9 3.09 -12.44 -1.93
N GLY A 10 3.23 -11.22 -2.45
CA GLY A 10 2.20 -10.20 -2.30
C GLY A 10 0.85 -10.68 -2.80
N GLU A 11 -0.22 -9.98 -2.41
CA GLU A 11 -1.55 -10.19 -2.98
C GLU A 11 -1.45 -10.03 -4.50
N LYS A 12 -1.96 -11.00 -5.28
CA LYS A 12 -2.00 -10.94 -6.74
C LYS A 12 -3.21 -10.13 -7.20
N ASP A 13 -3.12 -9.54 -8.39
CA ASP A 13 -4.23 -8.83 -9.03
C ASP A 13 -4.81 -7.71 -8.14
N ARG A 14 -3.99 -7.13 -7.26
CA ARG A 14 -4.43 -6.02 -6.42
C ARG A 14 -4.58 -4.80 -7.30
N LEU A 15 -5.83 -4.37 -7.49
CA LEU A 15 -6.15 -3.12 -8.18
C LEU A 15 -5.36 -1.95 -7.59
N LEU A 16 -4.93 -1.05 -8.48
CA LEU A 16 -4.29 0.18 -8.08
C LEU A 16 -5.28 1.01 -7.25
N GLN A 17 -4.98 1.22 -5.98
CA GLN A 17 -5.88 1.92 -5.06
C GLN A 17 -5.10 2.69 -3.99
N VAL A 18 -5.76 3.72 -3.46
CA VAL A 18 -5.28 4.46 -2.29
C VAL A 18 -6.06 4.02 -1.07
N CYS A 19 -5.38 3.73 0.03
CA CYS A 19 -6.00 3.20 1.25
C CYS A 19 -5.59 4.00 2.49
N ARG A 20 -6.54 4.15 3.41
CA ARG A 20 -6.24 4.57 4.78
C ARG A 20 -5.72 3.37 5.59
N PRO A 21 -4.79 3.56 6.54
CA PRO A 21 -4.34 2.47 7.40
C PRO A 21 -5.52 1.92 8.21
N CYS A 22 -5.66 0.60 8.29
CA CYS A 22 -6.68 0.00 9.16
C CYS A 22 -6.41 0.31 10.64
N SER A 23 -7.47 0.44 11.45
CA SER A 23 -7.35 0.49 12.91
C SER A 23 -6.85 -0.82 13.53
N CYS A 24 -6.81 -1.90 12.73
CA CYS A 24 -6.35 -3.23 13.11
C CYS A 24 -4.82 -3.36 13.23
N GLY A 25 -4.06 -2.37 12.75
CA GLY A 25 -2.59 -2.36 12.81
C GLY A 25 -1.89 -3.25 11.78
N CYS A 26 -2.61 -3.92 10.87
CA CYS A 26 -1.99 -4.67 9.77
C CYS A 26 -1.21 -3.77 8.81
N ASP A 27 -1.64 -2.51 8.70
CA ASP A 27 -0.96 -1.47 7.91
C ASP A 27 -0.05 -0.59 8.77
N ASP A 28 0.36 -1.08 9.95
CA ASP A 28 1.22 -0.29 10.82
C ASP A 28 2.58 -0.03 10.15
N ARG A 29 2.90 1.25 9.97
CA ARG A 29 4.16 1.74 9.37
C ARG A 29 5.31 1.71 10.39
N GLY A 30 5.27 0.79 11.35
CA GLY A 30 6.18 0.73 12.49
C GLY A 30 6.23 2.07 13.25
N GLY A 31 5.08 2.71 13.44
CA GLY A 31 4.96 4.00 14.12
C GLY A 31 5.40 5.24 13.33
N ARG A 32 5.71 5.12 12.03
CA ARG A 32 6.03 6.29 11.18
C ARG A 32 4.74 7.06 10.82
N PRO A 33 4.75 8.41 10.89
CA PRO A 33 3.56 9.21 10.58
C PRO A 33 3.16 9.03 9.12
N GLY A 34 1.86 8.96 8.82
CA GLY A 34 1.37 8.82 7.46
C GLY A 34 -0.15 8.89 7.43
N VAL A 35 -0.71 9.39 6.33
CA VAL A 35 -2.15 9.56 6.15
C VAL A 35 -2.79 8.37 5.41
N GLY A 36 -1.98 7.62 4.66
CA GLY A 36 -2.40 6.48 3.84
C GLY A 36 -1.29 5.95 2.96
N TYR A 37 -1.64 5.12 1.99
CA TYR A 37 -0.70 4.54 1.05
C TYR A 37 -1.34 4.26 -0.31
N LEU A 38 -0.54 4.29 -1.37
CA LEU A 38 -0.88 3.81 -2.70
C LEU A 38 -0.32 2.39 -2.87
N THR A 39 -1.13 1.47 -3.36
CA THR A 39 -0.75 0.06 -3.52
C THR A 39 -1.37 -0.54 -4.78
N GLY A 40 -0.71 -1.54 -5.34
CA GLY A 40 -1.18 -2.32 -6.48
C GLY A 40 -0.21 -3.47 -6.78
N SER A 41 -0.70 -4.47 -7.51
CA SER A 41 0.11 -5.61 -7.97
C SER A 41 -0.44 -6.19 -9.27
N ASP A 42 0.43 -6.89 -10.01
CA ASP A 42 0.06 -7.64 -11.21
C ASP A 42 -0.41 -9.08 -10.89
N GLU A 43 -0.69 -9.85 -11.95
CA GLU A 43 -1.14 -11.26 -11.90
C GLU A 43 -0.13 -12.22 -11.26
N GLU A 44 1.15 -11.84 -11.24
CA GLU A 44 2.22 -12.60 -10.60
C GLU A 44 2.39 -12.21 -9.13
N GLY A 45 1.78 -11.11 -8.69
CA GLY A 45 1.91 -10.56 -7.35
C GLY A 45 3.12 -9.62 -7.21
N ASN A 46 3.71 -9.19 -8.33
CA ASN A 46 4.73 -8.15 -8.32
C ASN A 46 4.02 -6.82 -8.06
N GLY A 47 4.15 -6.32 -6.84
CA GLY A 47 3.44 -5.13 -6.39
C GLY A 47 4.31 -4.12 -5.69
N PHE A 48 3.67 -3.03 -5.28
CA PHE A 48 4.29 -1.98 -4.50
C PHE A 48 3.36 -1.43 -3.44
N THR A 49 3.96 -0.78 -2.45
CA THR A 49 3.27 0.08 -1.48
C THR A 49 4.09 1.34 -1.29
N VAL A 50 3.49 2.50 -1.56
CA VAL A 50 4.10 3.82 -1.33
C VAL A 50 3.31 4.53 -0.25
N TRP A 51 3.98 4.84 0.86
CA TRP A 51 3.38 5.57 1.97
C TRP A 51 3.24 7.05 1.64
N ILE A 52 2.09 7.61 1.99
CA ILE A 52 1.73 9.01 1.74
C ILE A 52 1.66 9.72 3.08
N GLU A 53 2.43 10.79 3.22
CA GLU A 53 2.47 11.61 4.45
C GLU A 53 1.60 12.87 4.35
N SER A 54 1.36 13.36 3.12
CA SER A 54 0.55 14.55 2.88
C SER A 54 -0.91 14.19 2.64
N GLU A 55 -1.80 14.75 3.48
CA GLU A 55 -3.25 14.64 3.34
C GLU A 55 -3.75 15.19 1.99
N GLU A 56 -3.14 16.27 1.50
CA GLU A 56 -3.49 16.85 0.20
C GLU A 56 -3.18 15.88 -0.94
N VAL A 57 -2.01 15.23 -0.90
CA VAL A 57 -1.61 14.24 -1.92
C VAL A 57 -2.55 13.04 -1.89
N PHE A 58 -2.90 12.56 -0.68
CA PHE A 58 -3.84 11.46 -0.51
C PHE A 58 -5.19 11.77 -1.16
N GLN A 59 -5.79 12.92 -0.83
CA GLN A 59 -7.10 13.30 -1.35
C GLN A 59 -7.11 13.51 -2.88
N ARG A 60 -6.01 14.00 -3.46
CA ARG A 60 -5.86 14.13 -4.91
C ARG A 60 -5.83 12.76 -5.59
N LEU A 61 -5.06 11.81 -5.03
CA LEU A 61 -4.99 10.43 -5.55
C LEU A 61 -6.32 9.70 -5.41
N GLU A 62 -6.98 9.82 -4.25
CA GLU A 62 -8.30 9.24 -4.00
C GLU A 62 -9.32 9.70 -5.05
N LYS A 63 -9.37 11.00 -5.34
CA LYS A 63 -10.27 11.56 -6.36
C LYS A 63 -9.93 11.09 -7.78
N LEU A 64 -8.64 10.98 -8.11
CA LEU A 64 -8.21 10.53 -9.44
C LEU A 64 -8.60 9.07 -9.69
N LEU A 65 -8.40 8.21 -8.69
CA LEU A 65 -8.67 6.77 -8.81
C LEU A 65 -10.16 6.42 -8.64
N ALA A 66 -10.96 7.28 -8.00
CA ALA A 66 -12.41 7.10 -7.92
C ALA A 66 -13.17 7.46 -9.22
N LEU A 67 -12.47 8.01 -10.23
CA LEU A 67 -13.04 8.41 -11.52
C LEU A 67 -12.84 7.35 -12.62
N GLU A 68 -12.21 6.22 -12.30
CA GLU A 68 -12.03 5.06 -13.21
C GLU A 68 -13.15 4.02 -13.07
#